data_AF-A0A0S2DMM9-F1
#
_entry.id   AF-A0A0S2DMM9-F1
#
_cell.length_a   1.000
_cell.length_b   1.000
_cell.length_c   1.000
_cell.angle_alpha   90.00
_cell.angle_beta   90.00
_cell.angle_gamma   90.00
#
_symmetry.space_group_name_H-M   'P 1'
#
loop_
_entity.id
_entity.type
_entity.pdbx_description
1 polymer ?
#
loop_
_entity_poly.entity_id
_entity_poly.type
_entity_poly.pdbx_seq_one_letter_code
_entity_poly.pdbx_strand_id
1 'polypeptide(L)'
;MSQELLYERLAERMRRQIQRGVLRAGERLPSLRRLGRDQRISLATAVEAYQQLEREGLIEARPRSGYYVRAAPAAPPRSHRARHLSRAPTPMRNPALLGVLDVQSRRDLVPLHAATPAAALLPSAALAASVTRAMRRDPAAALGYTVPQGLPALRERIAQRYAQCGVEIDPDEVIVTAGAMEAISLTLRTLTRPGDIVILETPTYHGLLQAVAAHGLRVLEIPNHPGRGLDPAQLRELLERHAVRAALLVPNFNNPLGSLTGETAKREIVAACAAHGTVLIEDDLYGELAYSGERPAPLRRYDDGEHVVTCGSYSKILAPGLRVGWMLGGRRRSELLRTKSFSTVATATLPQMALIDFLARHDIERGLRRLRRALAGNAQAYRQALLDHWPEGTCVAEPAGGMTLWVELPERIDGQALFEAALARGIGILPGHLFSNRGDYTHHVRLSCGQPWDRAMETALKTLGQLAKQLAR
;
A
#
# COMPACT_ATOMS: atom_id res chain seq x y z
N MET A 1 20.29 11.07 15.93
CA MET A 1 20.77 10.69 14.59
C MET A 1 21.26 9.26 14.68
N SER A 2 20.59 8.30 14.05
CA SER A 2 21.10 6.92 13.99
C SER A 2 22.36 6.92 13.11
N GLN A 3 23.46 6.31 13.57
CA GLN A 3 24.64 6.08 12.72
C GLN A 3 24.24 5.09 11.62
N GLU A 4 24.22 5.57 10.38
CA GLU A 4 23.91 4.75 9.20
C GLU A 4 24.91 3.58 9.09
N LEU A 5 24.39 2.36 8.97
CA LEU A 5 25.21 1.15 9.01
C LEU A 5 26.09 1.08 7.76
N LEU A 6 27.25 0.42 7.87
CA LEU A 6 28.23 0.38 6.77
C LEU A 6 27.67 -0.28 5.48
N TYR A 7 26.80 -1.28 5.63
CA TYR A 7 26.18 -1.95 4.48
C TYR A 7 25.14 -1.04 3.79
N GLU A 8 24.40 -0.21 4.54
CA GLU A 8 23.41 0.74 4.02
C GLU A 8 24.10 1.80 3.15
N ARG A 9 25.21 2.35 3.64
CA ARG A 9 26.05 3.30 2.86
C ARG A 9 26.59 2.69 1.57
N LEU A 10 27.00 1.42 1.62
CA LEU A 10 27.46 0.69 0.44
C LEU A 10 26.32 0.47 -0.56
N ALA A 11 25.17 -0.03 -0.11
CA ALA A 11 23.99 -0.27 -0.92
C ALA A 11 23.52 1.03 -1.57
N GLU A 12 23.43 2.14 -0.82
CA GLU A 12 23.05 3.46 -1.32
C GLU A 12 24.03 4.01 -2.36
N ARG A 13 25.35 3.81 -2.18
CA ARG A 13 26.33 4.19 -3.20
C ARG A 13 26.13 3.40 -4.50
N MET A 14 25.93 2.08 -4.40
CA MET A 14 25.70 1.22 -5.58
C MET A 14 24.35 1.52 -6.24
N ARG A 15 23.30 1.78 -5.46
CA ARG A 15 21.99 2.25 -5.93
C ARG A 15 22.12 3.49 -6.80
N ARG A 16 22.86 4.50 -6.33
CA ARG A 16 23.15 5.71 -7.14
C ARG A 16 23.95 5.41 -8.42
N GLN A 17 24.88 4.46 -8.39
CA GLN A 17 25.63 4.06 -9.59
C GLN A 17 24.73 3.36 -10.61
N ILE A 18 23.83 2.49 -10.16
CA ILE A 18 22.80 1.84 -10.99
C ILE A 18 21.87 2.90 -11.59
N GLN A 19 21.28 3.78 -10.77
CA GLN A 19 20.37 4.84 -11.22
C GLN A 19 21.00 5.84 -12.20
N ARG A 20 22.31 6.11 -12.09
CA ARG A 20 23.06 6.98 -13.01
C ARG A 20 23.56 6.26 -14.27
N GLY A 21 23.28 4.96 -14.41
CA GLY A 21 23.74 4.15 -15.54
C GLY A 21 25.24 3.86 -15.55
N VAL A 22 25.95 4.08 -14.43
CA VAL A 22 27.36 3.70 -14.27
C VAL A 22 27.49 2.18 -14.23
N LEU A 23 26.56 1.51 -13.53
CA LEU A 23 26.38 0.06 -13.57
C LEU A 23 25.19 -0.25 -14.49
N ARG A 24 25.44 -0.91 -15.61
CA ARG A 24 24.44 -1.10 -16.68
C ARG A 24 23.57 -2.32 -16.45
N ALA A 25 22.36 -2.29 -16.99
CA ALA A 25 21.46 -3.44 -17.02
C ALA A 25 22.15 -4.69 -17.57
N GLY A 26 22.04 -5.82 -16.86
CA GLY A 26 22.67 -7.09 -17.24
C GLY A 26 24.18 -7.17 -16.97
N GLU A 27 24.80 -6.11 -16.45
CA GLU A 27 26.21 -6.12 -16.05
C GLU A 27 26.43 -7.02 -14.83
N ARG A 28 27.52 -7.80 -14.86
CA ARG A 28 27.91 -8.67 -13.75
C ARG A 28 28.61 -7.87 -12.66
N LEU A 29 28.08 -7.95 -11.44
CA LEU A 29 28.68 -7.31 -10.27
C LEU A 29 29.87 -8.12 -9.72
N PRO A 30 30.81 -7.49 -9.00
CA PRO A 30 31.88 -8.19 -8.30
C PRO A 30 31.34 -9.31 -7.39
N SER A 31 32.11 -10.40 -7.24
CA SER A 31 31.78 -11.41 -6.24
C SER A 31 31.83 -10.80 -4.83
N LEU A 32 31.06 -11.34 -3.89
CA LEU A 32 31.01 -10.85 -2.51
C LEU A 32 32.40 -10.78 -1.85
N ARG A 33 33.27 -11.76 -2.12
CA ARG A 33 34.65 -11.78 -1.64
C ARG A 33 35.50 -10.66 -2.26
N ARG A 34 35.36 -10.44 -3.57
CA ARG A 34 36.05 -9.35 -4.27
C ARG A 34 35.58 -7.99 -3.78
N LEU A 35 34.26 -7.81 -3.62
CA LEU A 35 33.68 -6.58 -3.07
C LEU A 35 34.22 -6.29 -1.66
N GLY A 36 34.27 -7.31 -0.80
CA GLY A 36 34.84 -7.22 0.54
C GLY A 36 36.28 -6.71 0.53
N ARG A 37 37.13 -7.29 -0.32
CA ARG A 37 38.54 -6.89 -0.48
C ARG A 37 38.68 -5.48 -1.05
N ASP A 38 37.99 -5.19 -2.15
CA ASP A 38 38.14 -3.94 -2.90
C ASP A 38 37.59 -2.74 -2.09
N GLN A 39 36.60 -2.96 -1.22
CA GLN A 39 36.01 -1.92 -0.35
C GLN A 39 36.55 -1.94 1.09
N ARG A 40 37.45 -2.87 1.43
CA ARG A 40 37.98 -3.08 2.79
C ARG A 40 36.87 -3.26 3.84
N ILE A 41 35.88 -4.09 3.52
CA ILE A 41 34.74 -4.41 4.39
C ILE A 41 34.66 -5.91 4.65
N SER A 42 33.96 -6.30 5.71
CA SER A 42 33.71 -7.72 6.00
C SER A 42 32.86 -8.37 4.91
N LEU A 43 33.02 -9.70 4.75
CA LEU A 43 32.15 -10.48 3.85
C LEU A 43 30.68 -10.37 4.24
N ALA A 44 30.37 -10.32 5.54
CA ALA A 44 29.01 -10.14 6.04
C ALA A 44 28.42 -8.80 5.59
N THR A 45 29.18 -7.72 5.67
CA THR A 45 28.76 -6.38 5.17
C THR A 45 28.50 -6.40 3.67
N ALA A 46 29.36 -7.06 2.89
CA ALA A 46 29.16 -7.22 1.45
C ALA A 46 27.88 -8.03 1.12
N VAL A 47 27.63 -9.10 1.89
CA VAL A 47 26.42 -9.92 1.77
C VAL A 47 25.17 -9.09 2.05
N GLU A 48 25.13 -8.36 3.17
CA GLU A 48 23.96 -7.53 3.54
C GLU A 48 23.66 -6.43 2.51
N ALA A 49 24.70 -5.78 1.97
CA ALA A 49 24.51 -4.77 0.93
C ALA A 49 23.91 -5.35 -0.36
N TYR A 50 24.38 -6.52 -0.81
CA TYR A 50 23.81 -7.19 -1.98
C TYR A 50 22.40 -7.71 -1.71
N GLN A 51 22.14 -8.24 -0.52
CA GLN A 51 20.79 -8.67 -0.12
C GLN A 51 19.82 -7.49 -0.06
N GLN A 52 20.27 -6.30 0.36
CA GLN A 52 19.45 -5.08 0.30
C GLN A 52 19.13 -4.69 -1.14
N LEU A 53 20.12 -4.61 -2.03
CA LEU A 53 19.91 -4.31 -3.44
C LEU A 53 19.00 -5.35 -4.14
N GLU A 54 19.09 -6.62 -3.76
CA GLU A 54 18.22 -7.69 -4.27
C GLU A 54 16.78 -7.53 -3.76
N ARG A 55 16.60 -7.19 -2.47
CA ARG A 55 15.27 -6.90 -1.89
C ARG A 55 14.57 -5.76 -2.61
N GLU A 56 15.32 -4.71 -2.93
CA GLU A 56 14.85 -3.55 -3.68
C GLU A 56 14.65 -3.81 -5.18
N GLY A 57 14.99 -5.00 -5.68
CA GLY A 57 14.82 -5.35 -7.09
C GLY A 57 15.83 -4.70 -8.04
N LEU A 58 16.93 -4.14 -7.51
CA LEU A 58 17.98 -3.47 -8.30
C LEU A 58 19.00 -4.46 -8.88
N ILE A 59 19.16 -5.62 -8.23
CA ILE A 59 20.06 -6.69 -8.69
C ILE A 59 19.37 -8.05 -8.59
N GLU A 60 19.94 -9.06 -9.24
CA GLU A 60 19.51 -10.44 -9.14
C GLU A 60 20.69 -11.40 -8.95
N ALA A 61 20.50 -12.40 -8.10
CA ALA A 61 21.38 -13.56 -8.05
C ALA A 61 21.03 -14.56 -9.15
N ARG A 62 22.00 -14.90 -10.00
CA ARG A 62 21.90 -15.99 -10.98
C ARG A 62 22.67 -17.22 -10.45
N PRO A 63 22.00 -18.37 -10.25
CA PRO A 63 22.64 -19.57 -9.69
C PRO A 63 23.94 -19.91 -10.41
N ARG A 64 25.01 -20.15 -9.64
CA ARG A 64 26.37 -20.48 -10.12
C ARG A 64 27.05 -19.43 -11.01
N SER A 65 26.42 -18.28 -11.24
CA SER A 65 26.93 -17.24 -12.14
C SER A 65 27.29 -15.94 -11.42
N GLY A 66 26.62 -15.62 -10.31
CA GLY A 66 26.90 -14.44 -9.49
C GLY A 66 25.75 -13.44 -9.48
N TYR A 67 26.04 -12.18 -9.22
CA TYR A 67 25.05 -11.10 -9.12
C TYR A 67 25.07 -10.23 -10.36
N TYR A 68 23.89 -9.82 -10.84
CA TYR A 68 23.73 -9.03 -12.04
C TYR A 68 22.80 -7.85 -11.77
N VAL A 69 23.07 -6.71 -12.40
CA VAL A 69 22.21 -5.52 -12.31
C VAL A 69 20.91 -5.80 -13.06
N ARG A 70 19.76 -5.66 -12.37
CA ARG A 70 18.45 -5.62 -13.03
C ARG A 70 18.32 -4.31 -13.79
N ALA A 71 17.51 -4.28 -14.85
CA ALA A 71 17.36 -3.09 -15.69
C ALA A 71 17.24 -1.82 -14.84
N ALA A 72 18.24 -0.94 -14.96
CA ALA A 72 18.25 0.33 -14.27
C ALA A 72 17.51 1.32 -15.16
N PRO A 73 16.47 2.00 -14.67
CA PRO A 73 15.80 2.97 -15.50
C PRO A 73 16.72 4.19 -15.56
N ALA A 74 16.80 4.83 -16.74
CA ALA A 74 17.22 6.22 -16.76
C ALA A 74 16.32 7.00 -15.78
N ALA A 75 16.90 7.95 -15.03
CA ALA A 75 16.11 8.81 -14.16
C ALA A 75 15.02 9.48 -15.01
N PRO A 76 13.73 9.18 -14.79
CA PRO A 76 12.68 9.79 -15.58
C PRO A 76 12.59 11.28 -15.27
N PRO A 77 11.96 12.08 -16.15
CA PRO A 77 11.49 13.39 -15.75
C PRO A 77 10.71 13.25 -14.44
N ARG A 78 11.06 14.09 -13.45
CA ARG A 78 10.37 14.10 -12.16
C ARG A 78 8.96 14.64 -12.40
N SER A 79 7.94 13.96 -11.84
CA SER A 79 6.54 14.42 -11.91
C SER A 79 6.44 15.90 -11.59
N HIS A 80 5.79 16.67 -12.45
CA HIS A 80 5.72 18.11 -12.32
C HIS A 80 4.70 18.47 -11.22
N ARG A 81 5.20 18.59 -9.99
CA ARG A 81 4.53 19.15 -8.80
C ARG A 81 3.37 18.31 -8.26
N ALA A 82 3.40 18.06 -6.95
CA ALA A 82 2.13 17.93 -6.23
C ALA A 82 1.39 19.26 -6.44
N ARG A 83 0.25 19.24 -7.14
CA ARG A 83 -0.58 20.44 -7.26
C ARG A 83 -1.01 20.80 -5.84
N HIS A 84 -0.66 22.01 -5.37
CA HIS A 84 -1.20 22.56 -4.13
C HIS A 84 -2.70 22.79 -4.33
N LEU A 85 -3.47 21.73 -4.11
CA LEU A 85 -4.92 21.76 -4.14
C LEU A 85 -5.44 21.91 -2.70
N SER A 86 -4.88 22.84 -1.93
CA SER A 86 -5.50 23.24 -0.67
C SER A 86 -6.81 23.95 -1.02
N ARG A 87 -7.93 23.31 -0.69
CA ARG A 87 -9.26 23.71 -1.14
C ARG A 87 -10.22 23.64 0.04
N ALA A 88 -11.22 24.53 0.04
CA ALA A 88 -12.26 24.53 1.06
C ALA A 88 -12.95 23.16 1.19
N PRO A 89 -13.35 22.73 2.40
CA PRO A 89 -14.00 21.44 2.61
C PRO A 89 -15.30 21.33 1.81
N THR A 90 -15.45 20.26 1.05
CA THR A 90 -16.64 20.04 0.18
C THR A 90 -17.20 18.63 0.34
N PRO A 91 -18.52 18.43 0.15
CA PRO A 91 -19.08 17.09 -0.05
C PRO A 91 -18.38 16.37 -1.21
N MET A 92 -18.57 15.06 -1.30
CA MET A 92 -18.07 14.27 -2.43
C MET A 92 -18.71 14.75 -3.75
N ARG A 93 -17.88 15.00 -4.78
CA ARG A 93 -18.31 15.64 -6.04
C ARG A 93 -17.91 14.87 -7.30
N ASN A 94 -17.36 13.66 -7.16
CA ASN A 94 -16.84 12.89 -8.28
C ASN A 94 -17.83 11.78 -8.70
N PRO A 95 -18.68 12.00 -9.71
CA PRO A 95 -19.68 11.02 -10.13
C PRO A 95 -19.06 9.75 -10.73
N ALA A 96 -17.84 9.83 -11.27
CA ALA A 96 -17.15 8.68 -11.88
C ALA A 96 -16.86 7.55 -10.88
N LEU A 97 -16.87 7.85 -9.58
CA LEU A 97 -16.70 6.85 -8.51
C LEU A 97 -17.78 5.75 -8.52
N LEU A 98 -18.96 6.01 -9.09
CA LEU A 98 -20.03 5.02 -9.17
C LEU A 98 -19.71 3.89 -10.16
N GLY A 99 -19.08 4.20 -11.30
CA GLY A 99 -18.76 3.23 -12.36
C GLY A 99 -17.53 2.34 -12.07
N VAL A 100 -16.78 2.61 -10.99
CA VAL A 100 -15.56 1.86 -10.66
C VAL A 100 -15.86 0.40 -10.28
N LEU A 101 -17.06 0.12 -9.78
CA LEU A 101 -17.44 -1.23 -9.37
C LEU A 101 -17.51 -2.19 -10.55
N ASP A 102 -18.01 -1.71 -11.70
CA ASP A 102 -18.19 -2.54 -12.90
C ASP A 102 -16.85 -3.07 -13.39
N VAL A 103 -15.85 -2.18 -13.55
CA VAL A 103 -14.51 -2.61 -13.97
C VAL A 103 -13.84 -3.52 -12.95
N GLN A 104 -14.02 -3.29 -11.64
CA GLN A 104 -13.44 -4.14 -10.60
C GLN A 104 -14.05 -5.55 -10.55
N SER A 105 -15.27 -5.72 -11.06
CA SER A 105 -15.96 -7.01 -11.10
C SER A 105 -15.51 -7.90 -12.28
N ARG A 106 -14.94 -7.29 -13.33
CA ARG A 106 -14.50 -8.00 -14.54
C ARG A 106 -13.35 -8.97 -14.23
N ARG A 107 -13.36 -10.13 -14.87
CA ARG A 107 -12.36 -11.22 -14.71
C ARG A 107 -11.71 -11.64 -16.02
N ASP A 108 -12.24 -11.14 -17.13
CA ASP A 108 -11.80 -11.33 -18.51
C ASP A 108 -10.73 -10.33 -18.96
N LEU A 109 -10.35 -9.39 -18.08
CA LEU A 109 -9.35 -8.35 -18.36
C LEU A 109 -7.97 -8.74 -17.86
N VAL A 110 -6.92 -8.26 -18.54
CA VAL A 110 -5.58 -8.16 -17.95
C VAL A 110 -5.67 -7.23 -16.71
N PRO A 111 -5.34 -7.71 -15.49
CA PRO A 111 -5.80 -7.06 -14.26
C PRO A 111 -4.84 -5.98 -13.74
N LEU A 112 -4.47 -5.00 -14.58
CA LEU A 112 -3.69 -3.81 -14.16
C LEU A 112 -4.52 -2.83 -13.29
N HIS A 113 -5.84 -2.97 -13.28
CA HIS A 113 -6.79 -2.18 -12.49
C HIS A 113 -6.99 -2.73 -11.07
N ALA A 114 -6.59 -3.97 -10.77
CA ALA A 114 -6.80 -4.57 -9.46
C ALA A 114 -5.57 -4.40 -8.56
N ALA A 115 -5.68 -3.59 -7.49
CA ALA A 115 -4.61 -3.42 -6.50
C ALA A 115 -4.57 -4.60 -5.52
N THR A 116 -4.40 -5.83 -6.03
CA THR A 116 -4.33 -7.07 -5.26
C THR A 116 -3.24 -7.97 -5.84
N PRO A 117 -2.39 -8.62 -5.02
CA PRO A 117 -1.38 -9.53 -5.54
C PRO A 117 -2.02 -10.72 -6.26
N ALA A 118 -1.35 -11.23 -7.29
CA ALA A 118 -1.76 -12.47 -7.94
C ALA A 118 -1.84 -13.63 -6.93
N ALA A 119 -2.78 -14.54 -7.12
CA ALA A 119 -2.95 -15.71 -6.26
C ALA A 119 -1.67 -16.57 -6.18
N ALA A 120 -0.85 -16.58 -7.24
CA ALA A 120 0.44 -17.27 -7.30
C ALA A 120 1.51 -16.66 -6.35
N LEU A 121 1.37 -15.40 -5.95
CA LEU A 121 2.26 -14.74 -4.99
C LEU A 121 1.83 -14.96 -3.54
N LEU A 122 0.60 -15.44 -3.33
CA LEU A 122 -0.03 -15.65 -2.01
C LEU A 122 0.00 -17.14 -1.60
N PRO A 123 -0.04 -17.47 -0.29
CA PRO A 123 0.06 -18.84 0.19
C PRO A 123 -1.27 -19.62 0.09
N SER A 124 -1.90 -19.59 -1.09
CA SER A 124 -3.28 -20.09 -1.32
C SER A 124 -3.47 -21.56 -0.94
N ALA A 125 -2.55 -22.45 -1.33
CA ALA A 125 -2.64 -23.87 -1.02
C ALA A 125 -2.53 -24.17 0.49
N ALA A 126 -1.60 -23.49 1.17
CA ALA A 126 -1.41 -23.64 2.60
C ALA A 126 -2.63 -23.11 3.39
N LEU A 127 -3.19 -21.99 2.95
CA LEU A 127 -4.43 -21.44 3.52
C LEU A 127 -5.63 -22.35 3.29
N ALA A 128 -5.80 -22.92 2.09
CA ALA A 128 -6.86 -23.89 1.82
C ALA A 128 -6.76 -25.11 2.75
N ALA A 129 -5.56 -25.62 2.99
CA ALA A 129 -5.34 -26.70 3.95
C ALA A 129 -5.69 -26.28 5.38
N SER A 130 -5.39 -25.03 5.77
CA SER A 130 -5.79 -24.48 7.07
C SER A 130 -7.30 -24.33 7.24
N VAL A 131 -8.02 -23.91 6.20
CA VAL A 131 -9.50 -23.86 6.21
C VAL A 131 -10.08 -25.26 6.44
N THR A 132 -9.59 -26.26 5.68
CA THR A 132 -10.04 -27.65 5.83
C THR A 132 -9.77 -28.20 7.22
N ARG A 133 -8.58 -27.93 7.80
CA ARG A 133 -8.24 -28.37 9.16
C ARG A 133 -9.09 -27.67 10.22
N ALA A 134 -9.29 -26.36 10.10
CA ALA A 134 -10.11 -25.58 11.02
C ALA A 134 -11.55 -26.13 11.06
N MET A 135 -12.14 -26.39 9.87
CA MET A 135 -13.48 -26.98 9.76
C MET A 135 -13.55 -28.38 10.39
N ARG A 136 -12.55 -29.24 10.15
CA ARG A 136 -12.55 -30.62 10.69
C ARG A 136 -12.28 -30.70 12.19
N ARG A 137 -11.47 -29.78 12.72
CA ARG A 137 -11.06 -29.81 14.13
C ARG A 137 -12.22 -29.52 15.08
N ASP A 138 -13.05 -28.53 14.74
CA ASP A 138 -14.21 -28.15 15.53
C ASP A 138 -15.30 -27.58 14.61
N PRO A 139 -16.11 -28.45 13.98
CA PRO A 139 -17.18 -28.03 13.06
C PRO A 139 -18.22 -27.12 13.73
N ALA A 140 -18.54 -27.38 15.01
CA ALA A 140 -19.53 -26.61 15.75
C ALA A 140 -19.06 -25.17 15.97
N ALA A 141 -17.82 -24.97 16.41
CA ALA A 141 -17.25 -23.62 16.52
C ALA A 141 -17.07 -22.95 15.14
N ALA A 142 -16.64 -23.70 14.13
CA ALA A 142 -16.41 -23.15 12.78
C ALA A 142 -17.68 -22.62 12.10
N LEU A 143 -18.82 -23.28 12.35
CA LEU A 143 -20.13 -22.89 11.82
C LEU A 143 -20.91 -21.95 12.76
N GLY A 144 -20.46 -21.79 14.01
CA GLY A 144 -21.08 -20.92 15.00
C GLY A 144 -20.58 -19.47 14.95
N TYR A 145 -21.31 -18.58 15.63
CA TYR A 145 -20.84 -17.20 15.86
C TYR A 145 -19.72 -17.16 16.90
N THR A 146 -18.79 -16.23 16.70
CA THR A 146 -17.79 -15.86 17.71
C THR A 146 -18.21 -14.59 18.46
N VAL A 147 -17.44 -14.21 19.48
CA VAL A 147 -17.64 -12.94 20.19
C VAL A 147 -17.45 -11.75 19.23
N PRO A 148 -18.16 -10.62 19.41
CA PRO A 148 -18.09 -9.48 18.48
C PRO A 148 -16.67 -8.97 18.22
N GLN A 149 -15.80 -9.11 19.22
CA GLN A 149 -14.40 -8.69 19.16
C GLN A 149 -13.52 -9.59 18.27
N GLY A 150 -13.93 -10.85 18.05
CA GLY A 150 -13.15 -11.88 17.37
C GLY A 150 -12.39 -12.82 18.30
N LEU A 151 -11.86 -13.89 17.72
CA LEU A 151 -11.21 -14.98 18.47
C LEU A 151 -9.95 -14.50 19.21
N PRO A 152 -9.80 -14.79 20.53
CA PRO A 152 -8.65 -14.34 21.33
C PRO A 152 -7.29 -14.67 20.71
N ALA A 153 -7.11 -15.92 20.25
CA ALA A 153 -5.86 -16.35 19.62
C ALA A 153 -5.51 -15.56 18.35
N LEU A 154 -6.49 -15.05 17.61
CA LEU A 154 -6.20 -14.19 16.45
C LEU A 154 -5.78 -12.78 16.92
N ARG A 155 -6.44 -12.24 17.94
CA ARG A 155 -6.12 -10.93 18.53
C ARG A 155 -4.68 -10.90 19.05
N GLU A 156 -4.26 -11.95 19.75
CA GLU A 156 -2.88 -12.12 20.21
C GLU A 156 -1.88 -12.13 19.05
N ARG A 157 -2.18 -12.83 17.94
CA ARG A 157 -1.30 -12.85 16.76
C ARG A 157 -1.18 -11.49 16.09
N ILE A 158 -2.27 -10.73 16.05
CA ILE A 158 -2.25 -9.35 15.54
C ILE A 158 -1.39 -8.47 16.44
N ALA A 159 -1.59 -8.50 17.76
CA ALA A 159 -0.80 -7.74 18.72
C ALA A 159 0.71 -8.09 18.64
N GLN A 160 1.04 -9.38 18.57
CA GLN A 160 2.42 -9.85 18.37
C GLN A 160 3.05 -9.30 17.08
N ARG A 161 2.26 -9.12 16.02
CA ARG A 161 2.78 -8.57 14.76
C ARG A 161 3.14 -7.09 14.89
N TYR A 162 2.34 -6.30 15.61
CA TYR A 162 2.65 -4.90 15.90
C TYR A 162 3.86 -4.75 16.84
N ALA A 163 4.02 -5.66 17.80
CA ALA A 163 5.21 -5.67 18.67
C ALA A 163 6.52 -5.84 17.88
N GLN A 164 6.50 -6.58 16.76
CA GLN A 164 7.67 -6.74 15.87
C GLN A 164 8.08 -5.45 15.16
N CYS A 165 7.17 -4.46 15.03
CA CYS A 165 7.51 -3.11 14.56
C CYS A 165 7.55 -2.08 15.71
N GLY A 166 7.70 -2.56 16.95
CA GLY A 166 7.84 -1.79 18.17
C GLY A 166 6.62 -0.94 18.50
N VAL A 167 5.43 -1.50 18.31
CA VAL A 167 4.17 -0.94 18.77
C VAL A 167 3.54 -1.92 19.75
N GLU A 168 3.36 -1.48 20.99
CA GLU A 168 2.74 -2.30 22.03
C GLU A 168 1.22 -2.18 21.92
N ILE A 169 0.56 -3.33 21.80
CA ILE A 169 -0.90 -3.43 21.65
C ILE A 169 -1.39 -4.48 22.63
N ASP A 170 -2.34 -4.08 23.48
CA ASP A 170 -3.12 -5.04 24.26
C ASP A 170 -3.99 -5.87 23.30
N PRO A 171 -3.92 -7.21 23.30
CA PRO A 171 -4.85 -8.05 22.53
C PRO A 171 -6.33 -7.71 22.76
N ASP A 172 -6.69 -7.23 23.94
CA ASP A 172 -8.04 -6.77 24.26
C ASP A 172 -8.41 -5.44 23.60
N GLU A 173 -7.50 -4.70 22.99
CA GLU A 173 -7.83 -3.54 22.17
C GLU A 173 -8.25 -3.95 20.74
N VAL A 174 -7.78 -5.10 20.27
CA VAL A 174 -7.97 -5.55 18.88
C VAL A 174 -9.43 -5.93 18.64
N ILE A 175 -10.05 -5.36 17.61
CA ILE A 175 -11.40 -5.72 17.16
C ILE A 175 -11.29 -6.27 15.73
N VAL A 176 -11.60 -7.55 15.53
CA VAL A 176 -11.51 -8.22 14.23
C VAL A 176 -12.68 -7.79 13.32
N THR A 177 -12.39 -7.48 12.06
CA THR A 177 -13.36 -6.96 11.08
C THR A 177 -13.36 -7.75 9.78
N ALA A 178 -14.39 -7.52 8.95
CA ALA A 178 -14.54 -8.01 7.58
C ALA A 178 -13.59 -7.30 6.57
N GLY A 179 -12.31 -7.21 6.94
CA GLY A 179 -11.29 -6.44 6.23
C GLY A 179 -11.22 -4.96 6.63
N ALA A 180 -10.21 -4.26 6.11
CA ALA A 180 -9.91 -2.87 6.50
C ALA A 180 -11.04 -1.88 6.21
N MET A 181 -11.81 -2.05 5.13
CA MET A 181 -12.92 -1.15 4.82
C MET A 181 -14.08 -1.22 5.83
N GLU A 182 -14.35 -2.40 6.44
CA GLU A 182 -15.31 -2.47 7.55
C GLU A 182 -14.76 -1.71 8.75
N ALA A 183 -13.47 -1.88 9.08
CA ALA A 183 -12.82 -1.13 10.16
C ALA A 183 -12.91 0.39 9.97
N ILE A 184 -12.57 0.89 8.77
CA ILE A 184 -12.63 2.31 8.43
C ILE A 184 -14.08 2.82 8.52
N SER A 185 -15.04 2.09 7.94
CA SER A 185 -16.44 2.51 7.95
C SER A 185 -17.04 2.57 9.36
N LEU A 186 -16.76 1.56 10.20
CA LEU A 186 -17.20 1.54 11.60
C LEU A 186 -16.54 2.67 12.41
N THR A 187 -15.28 2.96 12.13
CA THR A 187 -14.55 4.07 12.77
C THR A 187 -15.16 5.41 12.39
N LEU A 188 -15.39 5.67 11.09
CA LEU A 188 -16.07 6.89 10.63
C LEU A 188 -17.46 7.02 11.28
N ARG A 189 -18.27 5.95 11.27
CA ARG A 189 -19.61 5.93 11.89
C ARG A 189 -19.58 6.26 13.38
N THR A 190 -18.54 5.82 14.09
CA THR A 190 -18.40 6.04 15.53
C THR A 190 -17.93 7.45 15.84
N LEU A 191 -17.02 7.99 15.03
CA LEU A 191 -16.36 9.25 15.30
C LEU A 191 -17.12 10.47 14.78
N THR A 192 -17.87 10.33 13.69
CA THR A 192 -18.36 11.47 12.90
C THR A 192 -19.88 11.56 12.83
N ARG A 193 -20.38 12.74 12.43
CA ARG A 193 -21.77 13.02 12.07
C ARG A 193 -21.82 13.57 10.64
N PRO A 194 -22.93 13.40 9.91
CA PRO A 194 -23.10 14.03 8.60
C PRO A 194 -22.79 15.53 8.67
N GLY A 195 -22.00 16.03 7.70
CA GLY A 195 -21.53 17.40 7.65
C GLY A 195 -20.17 17.66 8.33
N ASP A 196 -19.67 16.76 9.17
CA ASP A 196 -18.33 16.87 9.77
C ASP A 196 -17.24 16.89 8.69
N ILE A 197 -16.14 17.59 8.99
CA ILE A 197 -14.98 17.69 8.11
C ILE A 197 -13.99 16.56 8.42
N VAL A 198 -13.58 15.83 7.38
CA VAL A 198 -12.52 14.82 7.45
C VAL A 198 -11.40 15.18 6.49
N ILE A 199 -10.16 15.11 6.97
CA ILE A 199 -8.98 15.23 6.12
C ILE A 199 -8.73 13.91 5.38
N LEU A 200 -8.51 14.00 4.07
CA LEU A 200 -8.04 12.89 3.23
C LEU A 200 -6.83 13.31 2.42
N GLU A 201 -5.92 12.37 2.18
CA GLU A 201 -4.83 12.57 1.24
C GLU A 201 -5.35 12.75 -0.20
N THR A 202 -4.63 13.50 -1.03
CA THR A 202 -4.86 13.54 -2.48
C THR A 202 -3.55 13.36 -3.26
N PRO A 203 -3.47 12.43 -4.22
CA PRO A 203 -4.50 11.44 -4.55
C PRO A 203 -4.62 10.34 -3.46
N THR A 204 -5.76 9.64 -3.42
CA THR A 204 -6.02 8.54 -2.47
C THR A 204 -6.92 7.46 -3.06
N TYR A 205 -7.00 6.32 -2.38
CA TYR A 205 -7.81 5.18 -2.81
C TYR A 205 -9.28 5.59 -2.88
N HIS A 206 -9.89 5.37 -4.04
CA HIS A 206 -11.28 5.74 -4.32
C HIS A 206 -12.29 5.16 -3.33
N GLY A 207 -11.99 4.01 -2.72
CA GLY A 207 -12.84 3.42 -1.67
C GLY A 207 -12.88 4.24 -0.38
N LEU A 208 -11.84 5.01 -0.05
CA LEU A 208 -11.86 5.93 1.10
C LEU A 208 -12.77 7.12 0.81
N LEU A 209 -12.72 7.66 -0.41
CA LEU A 209 -13.63 8.72 -0.87
C LEU A 209 -15.09 8.25 -0.81
N GLN A 210 -15.37 7.04 -1.29
CA GLN A 210 -16.70 6.42 -1.23
C GLN A 210 -17.17 6.22 0.23
N ALA A 211 -16.29 5.78 1.13
CA ALA A 211 -16.61 5.60 2.54
C ALA A 211 -16.98 6.93 3.21
N VAL A 212 -16.19 7.99 2.98
CA VAL A 212 -16.47 9.32 3.52
C VAL A 212 -17.77 9.89 2.95
N ALA A 213 -18.03 9.69 1.66
CA ALA A 213 -19.28 10.08 1.01
C ALA A 213 -20.51 9.36 1.59
N ALA A 214 -20.41 8.05 1.85
CA ALA A 214 -21.50 7.25 2.40
C ALA A 214 -21.93 7.69 3.82
N HIS A 215 -21.06 8.38 4.55
CA HIS A 215 -21.35 8.97 5.87
C HIS A 215 -21.80 10.44 5.80
N GLY A 216 -21.97 11.01 4.59
CA GLY A 216 -22.42 12.39 4.42
C GLY A 216 -21.41 13.44 4.88
N LEU A 217 -20.11 13.11 4.85
CA LEU A 217 -19.03 13.95 5.37
C LEU A 217 -18.47 14.91 4.32
N ARG A 218 -17.77 15.93 4.77
CA ARG A 218 -17.06 16.89 3.91
C ARG A 218 -15.57 16.57 3.88
N VAL A 219 -15.00 16.48 2.69
CA VAL A 219 -13.58 16.18 2.48
C VAL A 219 -12.78 17.48 2.45
N LEU A 220 -11.71 17.52 3.25
CA LEU A 220 -10.62 18.49 3.16
C LEU A 220 -9.36 17.75 2.66
N GLU A 221 -8.91 18.06 1.45
CA GLU A 221 -7.79 17.32 0.83
C GLU A 221 -6.44 17.87 1.30
N ILE A 222 -5.52 16.98 1.68
CA ILE A 222 -4.10 17.27 1.91
C ILE A 222 -3.25 16.63 0.80
N PRO A 223 -2.39 17.39 0.09
CA PRO A 223 -1.52 16.81 -0.93
C PRO A 223 -0.58 15.73 -0.36
N ASN A 224 -0.52 14.58 -1.03
CA ASN A 224 0.50 13.56 -0.79
C ASN A 224 1.59 13.67 -1.87
N HIS A 225 2.85 13.78 -1.44
CA HIS A 225 3.98 14.04 -2.32
C HIS A 225 4.67 12.72 -2.72
N PRO A 226 4.84 12.43 -4.03
CA PRO A 226 5.61 11.27 -4.47
C PRO A 226 7.03 11.26 -3.86
N GLY A 227 7.43 10.12 -3.30
CA GLY A 227 8.74 9.94 -2.66
C GLY A 227 8.94 10.60 -1.28
N ARG A 228 8.05 11.51 -0.83
CA ARG A 228 8.15 12.20 0.47
C ARG A 228 6.99 11.87 1.43
N GLY A 229 5.81 11.57 0.89
CA GLY A 229 4.59 11.37 1.67
C GLY A 229 3.92 12.69 2.07
N LEU A 230 3.32 12.72 3.24
CA LEU A 230 2.59 13.88 3.76
C LEU A 230 3.51 14.95 4.36
N ASP A 231 3.07 16.21 4.24
CA ASP A 231 3.74 17.35 4.85
C ASP A 231 3.05 17.76 6.18
N PRO A 232 3.71 17.59 7.34
CA PRO A 232 3.12 17.95 8.63
C PRO A 232 2.79 19.43 8.77
N ALA A 233 3.55 20.32 8.09
CA ALA A 233 3.30 21.75 8.17
C ALA A 233 1.99 22.11 7.46
N GLN A 234 1.73 21.53 6.29
CA GLN A 234 0.47 21.70 5.57
C GLN A 234 -0.70 21.10 6.35
N LEU A 235 -0.51 19.94 7.01
CA LEU A 235 -1.54 19.38 7.88
C LEU A 235 -1.89 20.34 9.02
N ARG A 236 -0.89 20.89 9.69
CA ARG A 236 -1.09 21.83 10.80
C ARG A 236 -1.86 23.07 10.37
N GLU A 237 -1.50 23.65 9.22
CA GLU A 237 -2.22 24.79 8.65
C GLU A 237 -3.71 24.47 8.40
N LEU A 238 -4.01 23.28 7.90
CA LEU A 238 -5.40 22.84 7.68
C LEU A 238 -6.16 22.69 9.01
N LEU A 239 -5.52 22.15 10.04
CA LEU A 239 -6.10 21.97 11.38
C LEU A 239 -6.31 23.30 12.11
N GLU A 240 -5.45 24.30 11.90
CA GLU A 240 -5.61 25.65 12.47
C GLU A 240 -6.78 26.41 11.85
N ARG A 241 -7.05 26.18 10.55
CA ARG A 241 -8.09 26.90 9.78
C ARG A 241 -9.47 26.25 9.85
N HIS A 242 -9.55 24.97 10.19
CA HIS A 242 -10.77 24.19 10.09
C HIS A 242 -10.97 23.31 11.34
N ALA A 243 -12.22 23.26 11.82
CA ALA A 243 -12.63 22.29 12.83
C ALA A 243 -12.73 20.89 12.19
N VAL A 244 -11.61 20.18 12.16
CA VAL A 244 -11.51 18.83 11.57
C VAL A 244 -11.88 17.79 12.62
N ARG A 245 -12.79 16.88 12.27
CA ARG A 245 -13.22 15.82 13.18
C ARG A 245 -12.27 14.63 13.16
N ALA A 246 -11.82 14.25 11.98
CA ALA A 246 -10.88 13.14 11.79
C ALA A 246 -9.95 13.38 10.60
N ALA A 247 -8.78 12.75 10.62
CA ALA A 247 -7.89 12.65 9.47
C ALA A 247 -7.70 11.18 9.12
N LEU A 248 -8.15 10.78 7.91
CA LEU A 248 -8.03 9.41 7.41
C LEU A 248 -6.87 9.33 6.41
N LEU A 249 -5.77 8.70 6.85
CA LEU A 249 -4.47 8.76 6.19
C LEU A 249 -3.92 7.35 5.90
N VAL A 250 -3.11 7.25 4.83
CA VAL A 250 -2.42 6.04 4.37
C VAL A 250 -0.91 6.32 4.34
N PRO A 251 -0.26 6.44 5.51
CA PRO A 251 1.10 6.97 5.63
C PRO A 251 2.17 6.05 5.01
N ASN A 252 1.86 4.76 4.86
CA ASN A 252 2.75 3.72 4.37
C ASN A 252 2.23 3.16 3.05
N PHE A 253 2.86 3.57 1.95
CA PHE A 253 2.62 3.08 0.58
C PHE A 253 1.21 3.35 0.08
N ASN A 254 0.77 4.60 0.19
CA ASN A 254 -0.52 5.11 -0.29
C ASN A 254 -0.88 4.55 -1.69
N ASN A 255 -2.13 4.16 -1.90
CA ASN A 255 -2.66 3.89 -3.24
C ASN A 255 -3.34 5.19 -3.72
N PRO A 256 -2.84 5.86 -4.77
CA PRO A 256 -2.08 5.25 -5.88
C PRO A 256 -0.56 5.47 -5.89
N LEU A 257 -0.01 6.39 -5.08
CA LEU A 257 1.35 6.89 -5.25
C LEU A 257 2.48 5.91 -4.87
N GLY A 258 2.19 4.95 -4.01
CA GLY A 258 3.17 4.14 -3.29
C GLY A 258 4.11 4.95 -2.39
N SER A 259 3.70 6.16 -1.99
CA SER A 259 4.52 7.07 -1.19
C SER A 259 4.66 6.59 0.25
N LEU A 260 5.80 6.91 0.87
CA LEU A 260 6.11 6.60 2.26
C LEU A 260 6.34 7.91 3.02
N THR A 261 5.51 8.18 4.03
CA THR A 261 5.72 9.32 4.93
C THR A 261 6.85 9.01 5.90
N GLY A 262 7.81 9.92 6.03
CA GLY A 262 8.97 9.73 6.92
C GLY A 262 8.61 9.70 8.40
N GLU A 263 9.45 9.05 9.22
CA GLU A 263 9.21 8.85 10.65
C GLU A 263 9.06 10.17 11.45
N THR A 264 9.91 11.16 11.17
CA THR A 264 9.78 12.50 11.78
C THR A 264 8.44 13.15 11.41
N ALA A 265 8.02 13.04 10.15
CA ALA A 265 6.76 13.59 9.69
C ALA A 265 5.55 12.89 10.34
N LYS A 266 5.59 11.55 10.48
CA LYS A 266 4.56 10.78 11.20
C LYS A 266 4.39 11.27 12.64
N ARG A 267 5.49 11.43 13.39
CA ARG A 267 5.46 11.93 14.76
C ARG A 267 4.84 13.33 14.84
N GLU A 268 5.21 14.23 13.94
CA GLU A 268 4.66 15.58 13.89
C GLU A 268 3.17 15.61 13.51
N ILE A 269 2.73 14.73 12.60
CA ILE A 269 1.34 14.56 12.20
C ILE A 269 0.48 14.11 13.40
N VAL A 270 0.95 13.11 14.15
CA VAL A 270 0.26 12.62 15.35
C VAL A 270 0.15 13.72 16.39
N ALA A 271 1.25 14.41 16.69
CA ALA A 271 1.27 15.53 17.64
C ALA A 271 0.31 16.67 17.22
N ALA A 272 0.31 17.03 15.93
CA ALA A 272 -0.57 18.08 15.41
C ALA A 272 -2.06 17.71 15.54
N CYS A 273 -2.43 16.47 15.20
CA CYS A 273 -3.81 16.01 15.34
C CYS A 273 -4.25 15.95 16.80
N ALA A 274 -3.39 15.46 17.69
CA ALA A 274 -3.65 15.42 19.13
C ALA A 274 -3.90 16.83 19.71
N ALA A 275 -3.05 17.80 19.36
CA ALA A 275 -3.17 19.19 19.81
C ALA A 275 -4.48 19.87 19.38
N HIS A 276 -5.06 19.46 18.25
CA HIS A 276 -6.32 20.00 17.71
C HIS A 276 -7.54 19.11 18.01
N GLY A 277 -7.39 18.06 18.82
CA GLY A 277 -8.47 17.12 19.13
C GLY A 277 -8.98 16.32 17.92
N THR A 278 -8.23 16.31 16.81
CA THR A 278 -8.55 15.54 15.61
C THR A 278 -8.15 14.08 15.80
N VAL A 279 -9.07 13.16 15.52
CA VAL A 279 -8.78 11.71 15.60
C VAL A 279 -8.13 11.24 14.31
N LEU A 280 -7.01 10.54 14.40
CA LEU A 280 -6.36 9.91 13.26
C LEU A 280 -6.96 8.53 13.01
N ILE A 281 -7.42 8.31 11.78
CA ILE A 281 -7.78 6.98 11.27
C ILE A 281 -6.65 6.58 10.33
N GLU A 282 -5.84 5.63 10.76
CA GLU A 282 -4.72 5.13 9.96
C GLU A 282 -5.17 3.91 9.14
N ASP A 283 -5.04 3.95 7.82
CA ASP A 283 -5.09 2.76 6.98
C ASP A 283 -3.68 2.17 6.83
N ASP A 284 -3.43 1.08 7.56
CA ASP A 284 -2.15 0.36 7.62
C ASP A 284 -2.19 -0.92 6.76
N LEU A 285 -3.04 -0.95 5.73
CA LEU A 285 -3.21 -2.10 4.83
C LEU A 285 -1.92 -2.53 4.11
N TYR A 286 -1.03 -1.58 3.80
CA TYR A 286 0.15 -1.82 2.98
C TYR A 286 1.46 -1.86 3.76
N GLY A 287 1.46 -1.61 5.08
CA GLY A 287 2.69 -1.48 5.88
C GLY A 287 3.65 -2.67 5.72
N GLU A 288 3.11 -3.86 5.49
CA GLU A 288 3.86 -5.10 5.28
C GLU A 288 4.55 -5.24 3.91
N LEU A 289 4.39 -4.28 3.01
CA LEU A 289 4.81 -4.38 1.60
C LEU A 289 6.00 -3.48 1.25
N ALA A 290 6.84 -3.15 2.23
CA ALA A 290 8.07 -2.40 2.01
C ALA A 290 9.09 -3.17 1.16
N TYR A 291 9.60 -2.57 0.08
CA TYR A 291 10.59 -3.23 -0.78
C TYR A 291 11.95 -3.38 -0.10
N SER A 292 12.28 -2.50 0.83
CA SER A 292 13.47 -2.65 1.69
C SER A 292 13.45 -3.94 2.52
N GLY A 293 12.27 -4.54 2.72
CA GLY A 293 12.09 -5.67 3.62
C GLY A 293 11.84 -5.28 5.08
N GLU A 294 12.08 -4.02 5.44
CA GLU A 294 11.83 -3.46 6.77
C GLU A 294 10.47 -2.76 6.77
N ARG A 295 9.58 -3.20 7.67
CA ARG A 295 8.24 -2.63 7.81
C ARG A 295 8.36 -1.22 8.41
N PRO A 296 7.93 -0.14 7.72
CA PRO A 296 7.93 1.19 8.31
C PRO A 296 6.98 1.25 9.51
N ALA A 297 7.20 2.19 10.43
CA ALA A 297 6.32 2.31 11.58
C ALA A 297 4.92 2.77 11.16
N PRO A 298 3.85 2.29 11.82
CA PRO A 298 2.56 2.94 11.73
C PRO A 298 2.55 4.26 12.54
N LEU A 299 1.61 5.15 12.27
CA LEU A 299 1.31 6.35 13.08
C LEU A 299 1.07 5.97 14.54
N ARG A 300 0.44 4.82 14.79
CA ARG A 300 0.22 4.29 16.14
C ARG A 300 1.50 4.11 16.96
N ARG A 301 2.69 4.04 16.35
CA ARG A 301 3.95 4.06 17.11
C ARG A 301 4.16 5.33 17.93
N TYR A 302 3.51 6.42 17.55
CA TYR A 302 3.68 7.75 18.13
C TYR A 302 2.47 8.17 18.99
N ASP A 303 1.55 7.25 19.27
CA ASP A 303 0.33 7.48 20.05
C ASP A 303 0.07 6.28 20.97
N ASP A 304 -0.13 6.54 22.26
CA ASP A 304 -0.26 5.48 23.28
C ASP A 304 -1.66 4.86 23.37
N GLY A 305 -2.59 5.12 22.43
CA GLY A 305 -3.99 4.76 22.69
C GLY A 305 -5.01 5.81 22.34
N GLU A 306 -4.57 7.07 22.29
CA GLU A 306 -5.44 8.17 22.64
C GLU A 306 -6.06 8.86 21.43
N HIS A 307 -5.33 8.96 20.33
CA HIS A 307 -5.73 9.73 19.16
C HIS A 307 -5.70 8.95 17.85
N VAL A 308 -5.03 7.79 17.78
CA VAL A 308 -4.91 7.00 16.56
C VAL A 308 -5.77 5.73 16.66
N VAL A 309 -6.64 5.53 15.67
CA VAL A 309 -7.32 4.26 15.38
C VAL A 309 -6.71 3.66 14.13
N THR A 310 -5.96 2.56 14.28
CA THR A 310 -5.31 1.87 13.15
C THR A 310 -6.20 0.78 12.58
N CYS A 311 -6.42 0.81 11.27
CA CYS A 311 -7.18 -0.17 10.51
C CYS A 311 -6.22 -1.00 9.65
N GLY A 312 -6.22 -2.32 9.82
CA GLY A 312 -5.34 -3.24 9.10
C GLY A 312 -6.08 -4.42 8.49
N SER A 313 -5.39 -5.18 7.62
CA SER A 313 -5.95 -6.42 7.05
C SER A 313 -4.92 -7.37 6.47
N TYR A 314 -5.23 -8.67 6.54
CA TYR A 314 -4.50 -9.74 5.85
C TYR A 314 -4.78 -9.78 4.33
N SER A 315 -5.63 -8.91 3.79
CA SER A 315 -6.11 -8.99 2.41
C SER A 315 -5.01 -8.88 1.34
N LYS A 316 -3.90 -8.20 1.65
CA LYS A 316 -2.81 -7.95 0.70
C LYS A 316 -1.59 -8.84 0.90
N ILE A 317 -1.59 -9.68 1.94
CA ILE A 317 -0.45 -10.51 2.32
C ILE A 317 -0.77 -12.00 2.43
N LEU A 318 -2.03 -12.37 2.66
CA LEU A 318 -2.45 -13.77 2.80
C LEU A 318 -3.56 -14.14 1.82
N ALA A 319 -4.78 -13.65 2.04
CA ALA A 319 -5.91 -13.95 1.17
C ALA A 319 -6.99 -12.86 1.24
N PRO A 320 -7.22 -12.11 0.14
CA PRO A 320 -8.27 -11.09 0.11
C PRO A 320 -9.65 -11.69 0.35
N GLY A 321 -9.92 -12.91 -0.13
CA GLY A 321 -11.20 -13.59 -0.04
C GLY A 321 -11.61 -14.06 1.35
N LEU A 322 -10.67 -14.18 2.30
CA LEU A 322 -11.00 -14.53 3.70
C LEU A 322 -11.63 -13.36 4.47
N ARG A 323 -11.53 -12.14 3.94
CA ARG A 323 -12.12 -10.92 4.54
C ARG A 323 -11.75 -10.73 6.01
N VAL A 324 -10.51 -10.98 6.42
CA VAL A 324 -10.08 -10.72 7.81
C VAL A 324 -9.26 -9.44 7.89
N GLY A 325 -9.74 -8.50 8.69
CA GLY A 325 -9.06 -7.27 9.09
C GLY A 325 -9.22 -7.00 10.57
N TRP A 326 -8.76 -5.84 11.00
CA TRP A 326 -8.90 -5.40 12.38
C TRP A 326 -8.90 -3.87 12.49
N MET A 327 -9.35 -3.38 13.64
CA MET A 327 -9.06 -2.04 14.13
C MET A 327 -8.41 -2.12 15.51
N LEU A 328 -7.47 -1.21 15.77
CA LEU A 328 -6.84 -0.97 17.07
C LEU A 328 -7.51 0.28 17.65
N GLY A 329 -8.44 0.09 18.58
CA GLY A 329 -9.38 1.12 19.01
C GLY A 329 -8.89 2.05 20.11
N GLY A 330 -7.76 1.75 20.73
CA GLY A 330 -7.24 2.42 21.93
C GLY A 330 -8.32 2.68 22.97
N ARG A 331 -8.34 3.92 23.49
CA ARG A 331 -9.38 4.39 24.42
C ARG A 331 -10.81 4.30 23.89
N ARG A 332 -11.00 4.19 22.57
CA ARG A 332 -12.31 4.13 21.89
C ARG A 332 -12.77 2.70 21.62
N ARG A 333 -12.02 1.68 22.08
CA ARG A 333 -12.37 0.26 21.91
C ARG A 333 -13.84 -0.02 22.23
N SER A 334 -14.34 0.44 23.38
CA SER A 334 -15.71 0.14 23.83
C SER A 334 -16.78 0.71 22.88
N GLU A 335 -16.58 1.91 22.36
CA GLU A 335 -17.50 2.56 21.41
C GLU A 335 -17.47 1.85 20.05
N LEU A 336 -16.26 1.54 19.56
CA LEU A 336 -16.05 0.83 18.30
C LEU A 336 -16.63 -0.59 18.33
N LEU A 337 -16.43 -1.31 19.43
CA LEU A 337 -16.96 -2.66 19.64
C LEU A 337 -18.50 -2.65 19.68
N ARG A 338 -19.10 -1.64 20.33
CA ARG A 338 -20.56 -1.46 20.34
C ARG A 338 -21.08 -1.20 18.93
N THR A 339 -20.46 -0.28 18.18
CA THR A 339 -20.82 0.01 16.79
C THR A 339 -20.71 -1.23 15.91
N LYS A 340 -19.64 -2.02 16.04
CA LYS A 340 -19.49 -3.29 15.34
C LYS A 340 -20.61 -4.27 15.65
N SER A 341 -20.91 -4.45 16.94
CA SER A 341 -21.93 -5.41 17.40
C SER A 341 -23.31 -5.12 16.81
N PHE A 342 -23.64 -3.84 16.60
CA PHE A 342 -24.89 -3.42 15.95
C PHE A 342 -24.86 -3.47 14.42
N SER A 343 -23.68 -3.62 13.81
CA SER A 343 -23.52 -3.65 12.35
C SER A 343 -23.48 -5.07 11.80
N THR A 344 -22.60 -5.91 12.33
CA THR A 344 -22.34 -7.24 11.76
C THR A 344 -22.40 -8.36 12.79
N VAL A 345 -22.75 -8.05 14.05
CA VAL A 345 -22.77 -8.97 15.20
C VAL A 345 -21.38 -9.52 15.52
N ALA A 346 -20.80 -10.33 14.63
CA ALA A 346 -19.45 -10.84 14.70
C ALA A 346 -18.87 -11.06 13.29
N THR A 347 -17.55 -11.03 13.16
CA THR A 347 -16.87 -11.44 11.93
C THR A 347 -16.98 -12.96 11.76
N ALA A 348 -17.07 -13.45 10.52
CA ALA A 348 -17.17 -14.89 10.24
C ALA A 348 -16.07 -15.69 10.98
N THR A 349 -16.47 -16.78 11.65
CA THR A 349 -15.60 -17.54 12.56
C THR A 349 -14.58 -18.39 11.82
N LEU A 350 -14.99 -19.15 10.80
CA LEU A 350 -14.12 -20.05 10.05
C LEU A 350 -12.87 -19.35 9.45
N PRO A 351 -12.97 -18.18 8.78
CA PRO A 351 -11.77 -17.47 8.30
C PRO A 351 -10.77 -17.12 9.41
N GLN A 352 -11.25 -16.77 10.62
CA GLN A 352 -10.39 -16.48 11.76
C GLN A 352 -9.70 -17.75 12.25
N MET A 353 -10.43 -18.86 12.39
CA MET A 353 -9.87 -20.16 12.76
C MET A 353 -8.81 -20.63 11.76
N ALA A 354 -9.07 -20.48 10.46
CA ALA A 354 -8.13 -20.81 9.41
C ALA A 354 -6.85 -19.97 9.49
N LEU A 355 -6.94 -18.68 9.81
CA LEU A 355 -5.76 -17.84 10.00
C LEU A 355 -4.98 -18.19 11.27
N ILE A 356 -5.66 -18.50 12.38
CA ILE A 356 -4.99 -18.99 13.60
C ILE A 356 -4.21 -20.28 13.28
N ASP A 357 -4.87 -21.22 12.59
CA ASP A 357 -4.28 -22.50 12.15
C ASP A 357 -3.06 -22.29 11.23
N PHE A 358 -3.15 -21.34 10.30
CA PHE A 358 -2.09 -20.98 9.37
C PHE A 358 -0.89 -20.33 10.09
N LEU A 359 -1.15 -19.31 10.90
CA LEU A 359 -0.12 -18.54 11.61
C LEU A 359 0.62 -19.38 12.66
N ALA A 360 -0.01 -20.43 13.19
CA ALA A 360 0.64 -21.37 14.10
C ALA A 360 1.60 -22.34 13.39
N ARG A 361 1.44 -22.57 12.08
CA ARG A 361 2.22 -23.58 11.32
C ARG A 361 3.19 -23.01 10.30
N HIS A 362 3.01 -21.74 9.92
CA HIS A 362 3.77 -21.13 8.85
C HIS A 362 4.46 -19.86 9.32
N ASP A 363 5.75 -19.76 9.02
CA ASP A 363 6.50 -18.50 9.14
C ASP A 363 6.00 -17.52 8.07
N ILE A 364 5.17 -16.56 8.49
CA ILE A 364 4.65 -15.50 7.63
C ILE A 364 5.76 -14.62 7.05
N GLU A 365 6.86 -14.42 7.80
CA GLU A 365 7.95 -13.54 7.37
C GLU A 365 8.68 -14.13 6.16
N ARG A 366 8.83 -15.45 6.10
CA ARG A 366 9.33 -16.14 4.89
C ARG A 366 8.44 -15.88 3.68
N GLY A 367 7.11 -15.90 3.86
CA GLY A 367 6.15 -15.59 2.81
C GLY A 367 6.26 -14.13 2.35
N LEU A 368 6.33 -13.20 3.30
CA LEU A 368 6.46 -11.77 3.06
C LEU A 368 7.76 -11.41 2.34
N ARG A 369 8.90 -12.01 2.70
CA ARG A 369 10.16 -11.81 1.97
C ARG A 369 10.04 -12.16 0.49
N ARG A 370 9.36 -13.29 0.16
CA ARG A 370 9.11 -13.69 -1.23
C ARG A 370 8.16 -12.71 -1.93
N LEU A 371 7.07 -12.32 -1.26
CA LEU A 371 6.09 -11.38 -1.80
C LEU A 371 6.73 -10.01 -2.09
N ARG A 372 7.44 -9.41 -1.12
CA ARG A 372 8.13 -8.11 -1.26
C ARG A 372 9.13 -8.13 -2.42
N ARG A 373 9.96 -9.17 -2.53
CA ARG A 373 10.90 -9.32 -3.67
C ARG A 373 10.19 -9.40 -5.02
N ALA A 374 9.10 -10.16 -5.09
CA ALA A 374 8.31 -10.27 -6.32
C ALA A 374 7.70 -8.92 -6.71
N LEU A 375 7.09 -8.22 -5.75
CA LEU A 375 6.49 -6.90 -5.98
C LEU A 375 7.53 -5.84 -6.38
N ALA A 376 8.69 -5.81 -5.72
CA ALA A 376 9.79 -4.91 -6.08
C ALA A 376 10.31 -5.19 -7.50
N GLY A 377 10.53 -6.46 -7.83
CA GLY A 377 10.94 -6.88 -9.18
C GLY A 377 9.89 -6.54 -10.25
N ASN A 378 8.61 -6.72 -9.96
CA ASN A 378 7.52 -6.33 -10.86
C ASN A 378 7.47 -4.82 -11.04
N ALA A 379 7.47 -4.03 -9.95
CA ALA A 379 7.44 -2.57 -10.03
C ALA A 379 8.55 -2.05 -10.94
N GLN A 380 9.76 -2.61 -10.81
CA GLN A 380 10.90 -2.25 -11.62
C GLN A 380 10.73 -2.60 -13.11
N ALA A 381 10.31 -3.83 -13.41
CA ALA A 381 10.12 -4.28 -14.78
C ALA A 381 8.99 -3.49 -15.50
N TYR A 382 7.89 -3.22 -14.78
CA TYR A 382 6.78 -2.43 -15.29
C TYR A 382 7.24 -1.00 -15.57
N ARG A 383 7.92 -0.36 -14.61
CA ARG A 383 8.44 1.00 -14.78
C ARG A 383 9.39 1.11 -15.96
N GLN A 384 10.26 0.13 -16.16
CA GLN A 384 11.14 0.08 -17.33
C GLN A 384 10.34 0.01 -18.63
N ALA A 385 9.36 -0.89 -18.72
CA ALA A 385 8.53 -1.02 -19.92
C ALA A 385 7.66 0.22 -20.20
N LEU A 386 7.21 0.94 -19.15
CA LEU A 386 6.56 2.23 -19.31
C LEU A 386 7.50 3.22 -20.00
N LEU A 387 8.73 3.38 -19.49
CA LEU A 387 9.71 4.31 -20.06
C LEU A 387 10.13 3.96 -21.49
N ASP A 388 10.22 2.67 -21.82
CA ASP A 388 10.65 2.22 -23.16
C ASP A 388 9.56 2.36 -24.22
N HIS A 389 8.28 2.25 -23.83
CA HIS A 389 7.18 2.07 -24.79
C HIS A 389 6.13 3.18 -24.79
N TRP A 390 6.07 4.03 -23.76
CA TRP A 390 5.05 5.06 -23.62
C TRP A 390 5.49 6.37 -24.29
N PRO A 391 4.58 7.35 -24.47
CA PRO A 391 4.93 8.66 -25.04
C PRO A 391 6.06 9.36 -24.26
N GLU A 392 6.91 10.09 -24.97
CA GLU A 392 7.88 10.99 -24.36
C GLU A 392 7.18 12.01 -23.45
N GLY A 393 7.77 12.26 -22.28
CA GLY A 393 7.16 13.08 -21.22
C GLY A 393 6.31 12.30 -20.21
N THR A 394 6.14 10.98 -20.37
CA THR A 394 5.51 10.15 -19.34
C THR A 394 6.38 10.09 -18.08
N CYS A 395 5.82 10.45 -16.93
CA CYS A 395 6.47 10.33 -15.63
C CYS A 395 5.83 9.19 -14.83
N VAL A 396 6.63 8.45 -14.07
CA VAL A 396 6.14 7.32 -13.25
C VAL A 396 6.68 7.47 -11.84
N ALA A 397 5.81 7.37 -10.83
CA ALA A 397 6.22 7.36 -9.44
C ALA A 397 7.17 6.18 -9.13
N GLU A 398 8.10 6.39 -8.20
CA GLU A 398 9.03 5.36 -7.73
C GLU A 398 8.61 4.93 -6.32
N PRO A 399 7.77 3.89 -6.20
CA PRO A 399 7.25 3.47 -4.92
C PRO A 399 8.32 2.77 -4.08
N ALA A 400 8.37 3.06 -2.77
CA ALA A 400 9.23 2.36 -1.81
C ALA A 400 8.61 1.04 -1.31
N GLY A 401 7.37 0.76 -1.71
CA GLY A 401 6.60 -0.40 -1.29
C GLY A 401 5.20 -0.40 -1.90
N GLY A 402 4.39 -1.38 -1.53
CA GLY A 402 3.05 -1.55 -2.07
C GLY A 402 3.05 -2.25 -3.44
N MET A 403 2.05 -1.95 -4.26
CA MET A 403 1.80 -2.71 -5.51
C MET A 403 1.15 -1.87 -6.62
N THR A 404 1.33 -0.55 -6.59
CA THR A 404 0.76 0.37 -7.57
C THR A 404 1.83 1.29 -8.15
N LEU A 405 1.62 1.67 -9.40
CA LEU A 405 2.39 2.68 -10.11
C LEU A 405 1.43 3.78 -10.53
N TRP A 406 1.76 5.00 -10.14
CA TRP A 406 1.07 6.21 -10.57
C TRP A 406 1.80 6.78 -11.78
N VAL A 407 1.09 6.86 -12.90
CA VAL A 407 1.66 7.29 -14.18
C VAL A 407 1.04 8.62 -14.57
N GLU A 408 1.88 9.63 -14.73
CA GLU A 408 1.54 10.93 -15.29
C GLU A 408 1.86 10.91 -16.79
N LEU A 409 0.83 11.11 -17.60
CA LEU A 409 0.93 11.20 -19.06
C LEU A 409 1.21 12.67 -19.45
N PRO A 410 1.77 12.92 -20.64
CA PRO A 410 1.80 14.26 -21.22
C PRO A 410 0.42 14.93 -21.18
N GLU A 411 0.35 16.23 -20.85
CA GLU A 411 -0.91 16.95 -20.60
C GLU A 411 -1.94 16.89 -21.74
N ARG A 412 -1.52 16.61 -22.97
CA ARG A 412 -2.42 16.43 -24.11
C ARG A 412 -3.19 15.09 -24.12
N ILE A 413 -2.80 14.14 -23.27
CA ILE A 413 -3.39 12.80 -23.22
C ILE A 413 -4.36 12.74 -22.05
N ASP A 414 -5.61 12.40 -22.33
CA ASP A 414 -6.63 12.15 -21.31
C ASP A 414 -6.53 10.70 -20.80
N GLY A 415 -6.39 10.54 -19.48
CA GLY A 415 -6.32 9.24 -18.82
C GLY A 415 -7.63 8.45 -18.87
N GLN A 416 -8.79 9.13 -18.96
CA GLN A 416 -10.09 8.50 -19.20
C GLN A 416 -10.17 7.92 -20.62
N ALA A 417 -9.72 8.67 -21.63
CA ALA A 417 -9.68 8.18 -23.01
C ALA A 417 -8.76 6.94 -23.13
N LEU A 418 -7.60 6.97 -22.45
CA LEU A 418 -6.71 5.80 -22.38
C LEU A 418 -7.37 4.61 -21.68
N PHE A 419 -8.12 4.85 -20.60
CA PHE A 419 -8.87 3.82 -19.90
C PHE A 419 -9.90 3.14 -20.80
N GLU A 420 -10.71 3.90 -21.53
CA GLU A 420 -11.72 3.36 -22.46
C GLU A 420 -11.08 2.57 -23.60
N ALA A 421 -10.01 3.11 -24.19
CA ALA A 421 -9.26 2.43 -25.26
C ALA A 421 -8.60 1.12 -24.75
N ALA A 422 -8.07 1.12 -23.54
CA ALA A 422 -7.50 -0.07 -22.90
C ALA A 422 -8.57 -1.15 -22.64
N LEU A 423 -9.73 -0.73 -22.13
CA LEU A 423 -10.85 -1.62 -21.85
C LEU A 423 -11.34 -2.32 -23.12
N ALA A 424 -11.42 -1.59 -24.25
CA ALA A 424 -11.75 -2.14 -25.57
C ALA A 424 -10.74 -3.18 -26.08
N ARG A 425 -9.52 -3.20 -25.52
CA ARG A 425 -8.47 -4.19 -25.80
C ARG A 425 -8.35 -5.29 -24.74
N GLY A 426 -9.31 -5.37 -23.80
CA GLY A 426 -9.28 -6.36 -22.73
C GLY A 426 -8.23 -6.07 -21.64
N ILE A 427 -7.77 -4.82 -21.51
CA ILE A 427 -6.79 -4.41 -20.51
C ILE A 427 -7.48 -3.49 -19.51
N GLY A 428 -7.61 -3.92 -18.25
CA GLY A 428 -8.19 -3.06 -17.23
C GLY A 428 -7.12 -2.21 -16.58
N ILE A 429 -7.24 -0.88 -16.65
CA ILE A 429 -6.47 0.12 -15.86
C ILE A 429 -7.46 0.98 -15.06
N LEU A 430 -7.01 1.91 -14.20
CA LEU A 430 -7.90 2.94 -13.65
C LEU A 430 -7.44 4.36 -14.05
N PRO A 431 -8.36 5.23 -14.48
CA PRO A 431 -8.07 6.64 -14.77
C PRO A 431 -7.83 7.43 -13.48
N GLY A 432 -6.99 8.46 -13.57
CA GLY A 432 -6.48 9.18 -12.40
C GLY A 432 -7.52 10.01 -11.66
N HIS A 433 -8.56 10.47 -12.35
CA HIS A 433 -9.62 11.26 -11.72
C HIS A 433 -10.41 10.51 -10.66
N LEU A 434 -10.37 9.18 -10.63
CA LEU A 434 -10.99 8.39 -9.56
C LEU A 434 -10.30 8.55 -8.20
N PHE A 435 -9.07 9.08 -8.15
CA PHE A 435 -8.26 9.14 -6.93
C PHE A 435 -8.29 10.50 -6.24
N SER A 436 -9.27 11.35 -6.55
CA SER A 436 -9.48 12.65 -5.90
C SER A 436 -10.96 12.96 -5.71
N ASN A 437 -11.26 13.83 -4.76
CA ASN A 437 -12.63 14.20 -4.41
C ASN A 437 -13.36 14.98 -5.53
N ARG A 438 -12.61 15.73 -6.33
CA ARG A 438 -13.15 16.62 -7.38
C ARG A 438 -12.86 16.15 -8.81
N GLY A 439 -12.22 15.00 -8.99
CA GLY A 439 -11.87 14.50 -10.32
C GLY A 439 -10.63 15.17 -10.95
N ASP A 440 -9.68 15.61 -10.13
CA ASP A 440 -8.36 16.09 -10.58
C ASP A 440 -7.52 14.95 -11.20
N TYR A 441 -6.30 15.20 -11.66
CA TYR A 441 -5.41 14.17 -12.24
C TYR A 441 -5.97 13.52 -13.54
N THR A 442 -6.61 14.32 -14.38
CA THR A 442 -7.14 13.90 -15.70
C THR A 442 -6.11 13.27 -16.63
N HIS A 443 -4.83 13.66 -16.51
CA HIS A 443 -3.72 13.12 -17.29
C HIS A 443 -2.97 11.98 -16.59
N HIS A 444 -3.59 11.33 -15.60
CA HIS A 444 -2.95 10.24 -14.88
C HIS A 444 -3.70 8.92 -15.07
N VAL A 445 -2.97 7.83 -14.90
CA VAL A 445 -3.53 6.48 -14.78
C VAL A 445 -2.84 5.71 -13.66
N ARG A 446 -3.58 4.83 -12.99
CA ARG A 446 -3.06 3.91 -11.99
C ARG A 446 -2.96 2.51 -12.55
N LEU A 447 -1.76 1.95 -12.48
CA LEU A 447 -1.47 0.56 -12.81
C LEU A 447 -1.11 -0.22 -11.55
N SER A 448 -1.45 -1.50 -11.48
CA SER A 448 -0.96 -2.39 -10.43
C SER A 448 0.22 -3.21 -10.93
N CYS A 449 1.28 -3.30 -10.11
CA CYS A 449 2.39 -4.24 -10.28
C CYS A 449 2.24 -5.49 -9.38
N GLY A 450 1.01 -5.78 -8.93
CA GLY A 450 0.68 -6.96 -8.12
C GLY A 450 0.71 -8.28 -8.90
N GLN A 451 0.81 -8.24 -10.22
CA GLN A 451 0.85 -9.41 -11.09
C GLN A 451 2.31 -9.73 -11.49
N PRO A 452 2.70 -11.02 -11.58
CA PRO A 452 4.03 -11.41 -12.05
C PRO A 452 4.39 -10.76 -13.39
N TRP A 453 5.66 -10.41 -13.54
CA TRP A 453 6.21 -10.02 -14.84
C TRP A 453 6.31 -11.24 -15.78
N ASP A 454 5.51 -11.22 -16.85
CA ASP A 454 5.53 -12.22 -17.92
C ASP A 454 5.30 -11.60 -19.30
N ARG A 455 5.31 -12.44 -20.35
CA ARG A 455 5.12 -11.98 -21.74
C ARG A 455 3.76 -11.36 -21.99
N ALA A 456 2.70 -11.83 -21.31
CA ALA A 456 1.36 -11.29 -21.48
C ALA A 456 1.30 -9.88 -20.88
N MET A 457 1.90 -9.68 -19.71
CA MET A 457 2.00 -8.38 -19.05
C MET A 457 2.84 -7.38 -19.85
N GLU A 458 3.98 -7.82 -20.37
CA GLU A 458 4.83 -7.00 -21.24
C GLU A 458 4.07 -6.55 -22.50
N THR A 459 3.32 -7.47 -23.12
CA THR A 459 2.49 -7.18 -24.30
C THR A 459 1.37 -6.19 -23.98
N ALA A 460 0.73 -6.33 -22.82
CA ALA A 460 -0.30 -5.39 -22.36
C ALA A 460 0.26 -3.98 -22.16
N LEU A 461 1.41 -3.84 -21.49
CA LEU A 461 2.05 -2.53 -21.28
C LEU A 461 2.53 -1.89 -22.60
N LYS A 462 3.05 -2.69 -23.54
CA LYS A 462 3.38 -2.23 -24.90
C LYS A 462 2.14 -1.71 -25.64
N THR A 463 1.03 -2.44 -25.55
CA THR A 463 -0.25 -2.06 -26.17
C THR A 463 -0.76 -0.74 -25.58
N LEU A 464 -0.71 -0.59 -24.25
CA LEU A 464 -1.08 0.67 -23.59
C LEU A 464 -0.21 1.85 -24.06
N GLY A 465 1.11 1.64 -24.20
CA GLY A 465 2.02 2.66 -24.72
C GLY A 465 1.69 3.08 -26.16
N GLN A 466 1.29 2.13 -27.02
CA GLN A 466 0.83 2.42 -28.38
C GLN A 466 -0.49 3.20 -28.39
N LEU A 467 -1.47 2.82 -27.56
CA LEU A 467 -2.74 3.53 -27.43
C LEU A 467 -2.51 4.97 -26.94
N ALA A 468 -1.67 5.15 -25.92
CA ALA A 468 -1.32 6.48 -25.42
C ALA A 468 -0.65 7.34 -26.51
N LYS A 469 0.24 6.76 -27.33
CA LYS A 469 0.86 7.46 -28.48
C LYS A 469 -0.14 7.84 -29.56
N GLN A 470 -1.20 7.04 -29.76
CA GLN A 470 -2.27 7.35 -30.71
C GLN A 470 -3.14 8.51 -30.22
N LEU A 471 -3.47 8.53 -28.92
CA LEU A 471 -4.24 9.62 -28.28
C LEU A 471 -3.45 10.94 -28.17
N ALA A 472 -2.13 10.90 -28.36
CA ALA A 472 -1.26 12.06 -28.32
C ALA A 472 -1.16 12.80 -29.66
N ARG A 473 -1.71 12.23 -30.73
CA ARG A 473 -1.79 12.80 -32.10
C ARG A 473 -3.14 13.48 -32.27
#